data_AF-A0A1U7P073-F1
#
_entry.id   AF-A0A1U7P073-F1
#
_cell.length_a   1.000
_cell.length_b   1.000
_cell.length_c   1.000
_cell.angle_alpha   90.00
_cell.angle_beta   90.00
_cell.angle_gamma   90.00
#
_symmetry.space_group_name_H-M   'P 1'
#
loop_
_entity.id
_entity.type
_entity.pdbx_description
1 polymer ?
#
loop_
_entity_poly.entity_id
_entity_poly.type
_entity_poly.pdbx_seq_one_letter_code
_entity_poly.pdbx_strand_id
1 'polypeptide(L)'
;MKRLTTDLRSGESGGVPGAGTPRRAADSRFCVASLYLFPTQPAPLCFRMKALKPYPPNDRDAAKLGPSLILLLGAHHESPPHPHPGGCMKILTLVRQVPDAEARVKVSGDRVDLDGTTLVIDGMDEYGVEEALRLRESANVEEIVALAIGPKKVEDALRTALAMGVDRAIHIETDERYDAVALSKIVAQVAQSEGTDLILLGGQEADWDSQALGAASAERLGWPQLTWTNELKVEGDTLTGRHDVDDGNEGFKVSLPAVVTAQQGLNEPRYPTLPNIMKAKKKELRKDDLGSYDAQPSVKYLSAEIQTRARLNKMIDGKDPQAAAEQLLDLLRNEAKVLA
;
A
#
# COMPACT_ATOMS: atom_id res chain seq x y z
N MET A 1 -1.47 35.01 -45.11
CA MET A 1 -1.09 36.43 -44.87
C MET A 1 -0.69 36.52 -43.41
N LYS A 2 0.64 36.52 -43.10
CA LYS A 2 1.49 37.72 -42.87
C LYS A 2 1.10 38.41 -41.55
N ARG A 3 1.95 38.62 -40.53
CA ARG A 3 3.43 38.65 -40.37
C ARG A 3 3.76 38.28 -38.91
N LEU A 4 4.82 37.53 -38.57
CA LEU A 4 6.26 37.82 -38.65
C LEU A 4 6.71 39.02 -37.79
N THR A 5 7.56 38.74 -36.80
CA THR A 5 8.85 39.41 -36.65
C THR A 5 9.83 38.52 -35.88
N THR A 6 10.73 37.92 -36.65
CA THR A 6 12.08 37.50 -36.30
C THR A 6 12.95 38.69 -35.89
N ASP A 7 14.01 38.44 -35.11
CA ASP A 7 15.42 38.67 -35.47
C ASP A 7 16.30 38.48 -34.23
N LEU A 8 17.58 38.10 -34.26
CA LEU A 8 18.48 37.38 -35.18
C LEU A 8 19.82 37.29 -34.42
N ARG A 9 20.51 36.12 -34.48
CA ARG A 9 21.98 35.89 -34.53
C ARG A 9 22.85 36.49 -33.39
N SER A 10 23.95 35.90 -32.92
CA SER A 10 25.04 35.11 -33.51
C SER A 10 25.85 34.53 -32.34
N GLY A 11 26.44 33.34 -32.45
CA GLY A 11 27.85 33.21 -32.83
C GLY A 11 28.45 31.94 -32.20
N GLU A 12 29.18 31.18 -33.00
CA GLU A 12 29.85 29.93 -32.67
C GLU A 12 30.99 30.10 -31.66
N SER A 13 31.26 29.08 -30.82
CA SER A 13 32.60 28.47 -30.66
C SER A 13 32.56 27.37 -29.60
N GLY A 14 33.30 26.30 -29.86
CA GLY A 14 33.22 25.02 -29.15
C GLY A 14 33.81 24.98 -27.74
N GLY A 15 33.53 23.86 -27.06
CA GLY A 15 34.15 23.48 -25.80
C GLY A 15 33.29 22.48 -25.02
N VAL A 16 33.53 21.18 -25.22
CA VAL A 16 33.22 20.13 -24.23
C VAL A 16 34.36 20.19 -23.20
N PRO A 17 34.12 20.22 -21.86
CA PRO A 17 33.72 19.01 -21.14
C PRO A 17 32.84 19.22 -19.88
N GLY A 18 32.24 18.11 -19.43
CA GLY A 18 31.94 17.91 -18.01
C GLY A 18 30.48 17.66 -17.67
N ALA A 19 30.21 16.45 -17.17
CA ALA A 19 28.95 16.01 -16.61
C ALA A 19 28.47 16.93 -15.46
N GLY A 20 27.18 17.24 -15.45
CA GLY A 20 26.54 18.01 -14.39
C GLY A 20 25.02 17.91 -14.48
N THR A 21 24.45 16.97 -13.74
CA THR A 21 23.01 16.79 -13.52
C THR A 21 22.42 18.01 -12.79
N PRO A 22 21.32 18.62 -13.25
CA PRO A 22 20.63 19.62 -12.46
C PRO A 22 19.67 18.94 -11.48
N ARG A 23 20.00 18.98 -10.18
CA ARG A 23 19.08 18.65 -9.09
C ARG A 23 17.92 19.65 -9.08
N ARG A 24 16.69 19.19 -9.30
CA ARG A 24 15.48 19.92 -8.91
C ARG A 24 15.05 19.46 -7.53
N ALA A 25 14.98 20.40 -6.59
CA ALA A 25 14.37 20.21 -5.29
C ALA A 25 12.91 20.67 -5.37
N ALA A 26 11.99 19.78 -5.07
CA ALA A 26 10.60 20.09 -4.70
C ALA A 26 10.08 18.93 -3.85
N ASP A 27 10.56 18.84 -2.60
CA ASP A 27 10.07 17.88 -1.62
C ASP A 27 9.13 18.65 -0.67
N SER A 28 7.83 18.48 -0.86
CA SER A 28 6.77 18.97 0.04
C SER A 28 5.92 17.77 0.46
N ARG A 29 6.38 17.06 1.48
CA ARG A 29 5.60 16.03 2.18
C ARG A 29 4.61 16.71 3.11
N PHE A 30 3.32 16.56 2.82
CA PHE A 30 2.23 16.90 3.75
C PHE A 30 1.95 15.68 4.62
N CYS A 31 1.79 15.90 5.92
CA CYS A 31 1.46 14.86 6.89
C CYS A 31 0.12 15.24 7.53
N VAL A 32 -0.90 14.41 7.38
CA VAL A 32 -2.25 14.64 7.92
C VAL A 32 -2.38 13.83 9.21
N ALA A 33 -2.61 14.49 10.33
CA ALA A 33 -2.92 13.83 11.60
C ALA A 33 -4.44 13.90 11.84
N SER A 34 -5.06 12.76 12.13
CA SER A 34 -6.48 12.66 12.48
C SER A 34 -6.65 12.29 13.96
N LEU A 35 -7.53 13.00 14.67
CA LEU A 35 -7.89 12.71 16.05
C LEU A 35 -9.17 11.86 16.09
N TYR A 36 -9.15 10.74 16.82
CA TYR A 36 -10.32 9.87 16.98
C TYR A 36 -10.78 9.85 18.43
N LEU A 37 -12.10 9.98 18.65
CA LEU A 37 -12.73 9.80 19.96
C LEU A 37 -13.55 8.51 19.93
N PHE A 38 -13.20 7.54 20.78
CA PHE A 38 -13.95 6.31 20.95
C PHE A 38 -15.17 6.54 21.86
N PRO A 39 -16.37 6.05 21.52
CA PRO A 39 -17.46 6.01 22.48
C PRO A 39 -17.18 4.91 23.52
N THR A 40 -16.96 5.32 24.76
CA THR A 40 -16.87 4.44 25.93
C THR A 40 -18.24 3.85 26.24
N GLN A 41 -18.37 2.52 26.23
CA GLN A 41 -19.40 1.82 27.01
C GLN A 41 -18.73 0.89 28.03
N PRO A 42 -19.25 0.80 29.27
CA PRO A 42 -18.59 0.06 30.35
C PRO A 42 -19.14 -1.37 30.46
N ALA A 43 -18.29 -2.37 30.34
CA ALA A 43 -18.49 -3.69 30.94
C ALA A 43 -17.13 -4.37 31.19
N PRO A 44 -16.88 -4.94 32.39
CA PRO A 44 -15.55 -5.40 32.76
C PRO A 44 -15.32 -6.84 32.29
N LEU A 45 -14.45 -7.06 31.30
CA LEU A 45 -13.76 -8.35 31.15
C LEU A 45 -12.40 -8.25 31.82
N CYS A 46 -12.30 -8.89 32.98
CA CYS A 46 -11.10 -8.97 33.79
C CYS A 46 -10.04 -9.85 33.09
N PHE A 47 -9.17 -9.27 32.26
CA PHE A 47 -7.99 -9.97 31.76
C PHE A 47 -6.90 -9.98 32.84
N ARG A 48 -6.61 -11.17 33.37
CA ARG A 48 -5.50 -11.40 34.29
C ARG A 48 -4.22 -11.57 33.47
N MET A 49 -3.47 -10.48 33.26
CA MET A 49 -2.11 -10.53 32.70
C MET A 49 -1.20 -11.38 33.60
N LYS A 50 -0.78 -12.54 33.11
CA LYS A 50 0.36 -13.26 33.67
C LYS A 50 1.61 -12.73 32.97
N ALA A 51 2.51 -12.11 33.73
CA ALA A 51 3.77 -11.61 33.22
C ALA A 51 4.57 -12.76 32.58
N LEU A 52 4.85 -12.65 31.28
CA LEU A 52 5.80 -13.52 30.59
C LEU A 52 7.21 -12.97 30.84
N LYS A 53 8.10 -13.82 31.35
CA LYS A 53 9.52 -13.48 31.54
C LYS A 53 10.21 -13.36 30.17
N PRO A 54 11.19 -12.45 30.02
CA PRO A 54 11.95 -12.31 28.79
C PRO A 54 12.82 -13.55 28.52
N TYR A 55 12.93 -13.92 27.24
CA TYR A 55 13.78 -14.98 26.71
C TYR A 55 15.27 -14.66 26.96
N PRO A 56 16.09 -15.58 27.51
CA PRO A 56 17.51 -15.30 27.73
C PRO A 56 18.32 -15.49 26.44
N PRO A 57 19.37 -14.67 26.21
CA PRO A 57 20.28 -14.85 25.10
C PRO A 57 21.37 -15.85 25.51
N ASN A 58 21.39 -17.05 24.91
CA ASN A 58 22.61 -17.72 24.43
C ASN A 58 22.41 -19.20 24.10
N ASP A 59 23.11 -19.60 23.05
CA ASP A 59 22.95 -20.77 22.20
C ASP A 59 23.58 -22.07 22.76
N ARG A 60 23.43 -22.35 24.06
CA ARG A 60 24.06 -23.55 24.68
C ARG A 60 23.15 -24.46 25.51
N ASP A 61 21.87 -24.13 25.67
CA ASP A 61 20.91 -24.96 26.44
C ASP A 61 19.82 -25.64 25.59
N ALA A 62 19.85 -25.51 24.26
CA ALA A 62 18.85 -26.12 23.36
C ALA A 62 18.85 -27.66 23.35
N ALA A 63 19.90 -28.31 23.86
CA ALA A 63 20.07 -29.77 23.78
C ALA A 63 19.48 -30.57 24.96
N LYS A 64 18.68 -29.97 25.85
CA LYS A 64 18.15 -30.65 27.06
C LYS A 64 16.63 -30.61 27.26
N LEU A 65 15.84 -30.20 26.28
CA LEU A 65 14.38 -30.25 26.37
C LEU A 65 13.84 -31.47 25.62
N GLY A 66 13.43 -32.50 26.36
CA GLY A 66 12.69 -33.65 25.86
C GLY A 66 11.29 -33.27 25.34
N PRO A 67 10.54 -34.21 24.74
CA PRO A 67 9.41 -33.94 23.83
C PRO A 67 8.10 -33.50 24.52
N SER A 68 8.16 -32.65 25.55
CA SER A 68 6.99 -32.24 26.34
C SER A 68 6.76 -30.73 26.41
N LEU A 69 7.29 -29.97 25.45
CA LEU A 69 6.94 -28.55 25.27
C LEU A 69 6.40 -28.28 23.85
N ILE A 70 5.48 -29.14 23.42
CA ILE A 70 4.55 -28.88 22.31
C ILE A 70 3.17 -29.03 22.95
N LEU A 71 2.62 -27.96 23.52
CA LEU A 71 1.18 -27.80 23.77
C LEU A 71 0.94 -26.45 24.45
N LEU A 72 0.55 -25.43 23.68
CA LEU A 72 -0.45 -24.39 24.03
C LEU A 72 -0.52 -23.24 23.00
N LEU A 73 -0.57 -23.56 21.71
CA LEU A 73 -1.18 -22.73 20.66
C LEU A 73 -1.59 -23.66 19.52
N GLY A 74 -2.66 -24.39 19.76
CA GLY A 74 -3.26 -25.33 18.82
C GLY A 74 -4.77 -25.16 18.85
N ALA A 75 -5.26 -23.98 18.48
CA ALA A 75 -6.55 -23.91 17.81
C ALA A 75 -6.24 -24.20 16.35
N HIS A 76 -6.40 -25.47 15.93
CA HIS A 76 -6.47 -25.79 14.52
C HIS A 76 -7.70 -25.07 13.98
N HIS A 77 -7.50 -23.87 13.42
CA HIS A 77 -8.43 -23.31 12.47
C HIS A 77 -8.21 -24.15 11.21
N GLU A 78 -9.05 -25.16 11.00
CA GLU A 78 -9.10 -25.83 9.71
C GLU A 78 -9.48 -24.77 8.69
N SER A 79 -8.49 -24.37 7.87
CA SER A 79 -8.73 -23.50 6.72
C SER A 79 -9.84 -24.14 5.87
N PRO A 80 -10.85 -23.38 5.43
CA PRO A 80 -11.90 -23.93 4.59
C PRO A 80 -11.30 -24.63 3.36
N PRO A 81 -11.90 -25.73 2.90
CA PRO A 81 -11.36 -26.49 1.77
C PRO A 81 -11.20 -25.59 0.54
N HIS A 82 -10.08 -25.73 -0.17
CA HIS A 82 -9.78 -24.98 -1.38
C HIS A 82 -10.95 -25.06 -2.38
N PRO A 83 -11.41 -23.92 -2.92
CA PRO A 83 -12.56 -23.89 -3.82
C PRO A 83 -12.29 -24.59 -5.17
N HIS A 84 -11.02 -24.76 -5.56
CA HIS A 84 -10.64 -25.29 -6.88
C HIS A 84 -9.97 -26.66 -6.80
N PRO A 85 -10.71 -27.76 -7.03
CA PRO A 85 -10.14 -29.09 -7.22
C PRO A 85 -9.49 -29.16 -8.61
N GLY A 86 -8.30 -28.57 -8.76
CA GLY A 86 -7.60 -28.50 -10.04
C GLY A 86 -6.20 -27.86 -10.05
N GLY A 87 -5.75 -27.25 -8.95
CA GLY A 87 -4.39 -26.69 -8.85
C GLY A 87 -4.14 -25.42 -9.65
N CYS A 88 -5.19 -24.71 -10.11
CA CYS A 88 -5.08 -23.37 -10.65
C CYS A 88 -5.53 -22.34 -9.59
N MET A 89 -4.76 -21.27 -9.44
CA MET A 89 -4.98 -20.20 -8.46
C MET A 89 -5.84 -19.08 -9.05
N LYS A 90 -6.76 -18.53 -8.24
CA LYS A 90 -7.40 -17.24 -8.51
C LYS A 90 -6.88 -16.14 -7.61
N ILE A 91 -6.53 -15.00 -8.21
CA ILE A 91 -5.99 -13.84 -7.50
C ILE A 91 -7.00 -12.69 -7.51
N LEU A 92 -7.28 -12.14 -6.33
CA LEU A 92 -8.01 -10.87 -6.19
C LEU A 92 -7.01 -9.76 -5.87
N THR A 93 -6.92 -8.76 -6.73
CA THR A 93 -6.10 -7.57 -6.48
C THR A 93 -6.98 -6.41 -6.09
N LEU A 94 -6.58 -5.60 -5.11
CA LEU A 94 -7.31 -4.38 -4.78
C LEU A 94 -6.63 -3.19 -5.43
N VAL A 95 -7.42 -2.25 -5.92
CA VAL A 95 -6.93 -1.00 -6.48
C VAL A 95 -7.70 0.19 -5.93
N ARG A 96 -6.95 1.20 -5.53
CA ARG A 96 -7.46 2.49 -5.10
C ARG A 96 -7.07 3.58 -6.09
N GLN A 97 -7.86 4.65 -6.12
CA GLN A 97 -7.55 5.83 -6.90
C GLN A 97 -7.10 6.95 -5.95
N VAL A 98 -5.92 7.50 -6.21
CA VAL A 98 -5.29 8.53 -5.38
C VAL A 98 -4.83 9.72 -6.24
N PRO A 99 -4.62 10.91 -5.66
CA PRO A 99 -3.99 12.01 -6.38
C PRO A 99 -2.60 11.62 -6.87
N ASP A 100 -2.30 11.95 -8.12
CA ASP A 100 -0.97 11.76 -8.67
C ASP A 100 0.06 12.56 -7.84
N ALA A 101 1.16 11.91 -7.46
CA ALA A 101 2.23 12.51 -6.67
C ALA A 101 2.88 13.72 -7.39
N GLU A 102 2.84 13.75 -8.73
CA GLU A 102 3.32 14.88 -9.54
C GLU A 102 2.28 16.00 -9.67
N ALA A 103 1.01 15.73 -9.34
CA ALA A 103 -0.03 16.73 -9.45
C ALA A 103 0.09 17.79 -8.35
N ARG A 104 -0.09 19.05 -8.75
CA ARG A 104 -0.12 20.18 -7.81
C ARG A 104 -1.46 20.18 -7.06
N VAL A 105 -1.43 19.64 -5.86
CA VAL A 105 -2.54 19.70 -4.92
C VAL A 105 -2.74 21.16 -4.48
N LYS A 106 -3.96 21.67 -4.64
CA LYS A 106 -4.34 23.00 -4.16
C LYS A 106 -4.85 22.92 -2.74
N VAL A 107 -4.63 23.98 -1.98
CA VAL A 107 -5.22 24.17 -0.66
C VAL A 107 -6.22 25.30 -0.77
N SER A 108 -7.46 25.02 -0.39
CA SER A 108 -8.55 26.00 -0.34
C SER A 108 -9.02 26.11 1.10
N GLY A 109 -8.63 27.22 1.77
CA GLY A 109 -8.84 27.40 3.20
C GLY A 109 -8.05 26.38 4.03
N ASP A 110 -8.75 25.59 4.83
CA ASP A 110 -8.24 24.53 5.69
C ASP A 110 -8.30 23.13 5.05
N ARG A 111 -8.71 23.03 3.78
CA ARG A 111 -8.93 21.76 3.08
C ARG A 111 -8.11 21.64 1.82
N VAL A 112 -7.78 20.39 1.50
CA VAL A 112 -7.22 20.02 0.21
C VAL A 112 -8.31 20.08 -0.85
N ASP A 113 -8.02 20.79 -1.94
CA ASP A 113 -8.87 20.87 -3.13
C ASP A 113 -8.29 19.97 -4.23
N LEU A 114 -9.05 18.92 -4.56
CA LEU A 114 -8.69 17.94 -5.58
C LEU A 114 -9.37 18.25 -6.94
N ASP A 115 -10.10 19.36 -7.08
CA ASP A 115 -10.74 19.69 -8.34
C ASP A 115 -9.71 19.96 -9.44
N GLY A 116 -9.88 19.28 -10.57
CA GLY A 116 -8.94 19.31 -11.69
C GLY A 116 -7.60 18.60 -11.43
N THR A 117 -7.45 17.92 -10.29
CA THR A 117 -6.27 17.09 -9.99
C THR A 117 -6.37 15.76 -10.74
N THR A 118 -5.29 15.38 -11.41
CA THR A 118 -5.17 14.05 -12.03
C THR A 118 -5.16 13.01 -10.93
N LEU A 119 -6.04 12.01 -11.06
CA LEU A 119 -6.07 10.87 -10.16
C LEU A 119 -5.57 9.65 -10.92
N VAL A 120 -4.77 8.84 -10.24
CA VAL A 120 -4.13 7.63 -10.77
C VAL A 120 -4.41 6.46 -9.85
N ILE A 121 -4.10 5.25 -10.30
CA ILE A 121 -4.06 4.08 -9.41
C ILE A 121 -2.99 4.32 -8.33
N ASP A 122 -3.25 3.85 -7.11
CA ASP A 122 -2.29 3.95 -6.01
C ASP A 122 -0.99 3.18 -6.33
N GLY A 123 0.16 3.79 -6.04
CA GLY A 123 1.45 3.21 -6.39
C GLY A 123 1.75 1.89 -5.66
N MET A 124 1.25 1.71 -4.43
CA MET A 124 1.41 0.45 -3.70
C MET A 124 0.51 -0.64 -4.30
N ASP A 125 -0.69 -0.27 -4.73
CA ASP A 125 -1.60 -1.18 -5.44
C ASP A 125 -1.06 -1.56 -6.83
N GLU A 126 -0.35 -0.66 -7.54
CA GLU A 126 0.33 -0.99 -8.81
C GLU A 126 1.35 -2.13 -8.64
N TYR A 127 2.14 -2.14 -7.55
CA TYR A 127 3.05 -3.24 -7.24
C TYR A 127 2.29 -4.56 -7.01
N GLY A 128 1.13 -4.52 -6.34
CA GLY A 128 0.28 -5.69 -6.12
C GLY A 128 -0.33 -6.23 -7.42
N VAL A 129 -0.80 -5.34 -8.31
CA VAL A 129 -1.31 -5.71 -9.63
C VAL A 129 -0.21 -6.32 -10.49
N GLU A 130 0.98 -5.70 -10.55
CA GLU A 130 2.11 -6.25 -11.29
C GLU A 130 2.53 -7.61 -10.73
N GLU A 131 2.57 -7.79 -9.41
CA GLU A 131 2.97 -9.07 -8.82
C GLU A 131 1.99 -10.18 -9.21
N ALA A 132 0.68 -9.91 -9.20
CA ALA A 132 -0.31 -10.87 -9.67
C ALA A 132 -0.04 -11.28 -11.14
N LEU A 133 0.32 -10.33 -12.00
CA LEU A 133 0.65 -10.60 -13.39
C LEU A 133 1.95 -11.42 -13.54
N ARG A 134 2.96 -11.15 -12.72
CA ARG A 134 4.22 -11.91 -12.70
C ARG A 134 4.01 -13.32 -12.18
N LEU A 135 3.19 -13.49 -11.14
CA LEU A 135 2.82 -14.82 -10.65
C LEU A 135 2.13 -15.65 -11.73
N ARG A 136 1.33 -15.04 -12.60
CA ARG A 136 0.75 -15.75 -13.77
C ARG A 136 1.80 -16.18 -14.79
N GLU A 137 2.96 -15.54 -14.85
CA GLU A 137 4.07 -15.93 -15.71
C GLU A 137 4.90 -17.09 -15.12
N SER A 138 4.93 -17.24 -13.79
CA SER A 138 5.74 -18.24 -13.08
C SER A 138 4.97 -19.39 -12.43
N ALA A 139 3.66 -19.24 -12.23
CA ALA A 139 2.79 -20.17 -11.52
C ALA A 139 1.46 -20.38 -12.27
N ASN A 140 0.68 -21.35 -11.82
CA ASN A 140 -0.58 -21.72 -12.45
C ASN A 140 -1.73 -20.80 -11.99
N VAL A 141 -1.77 -19.57 -12.49
CA VAL A 141 -2.85 -18.60 -12.21
C VAL A 141 -3.90 -18.67 -13.31
N GLU A 142 -5.12 -19.04 -12.95
CA GLU A 142 -6.27 -19.11 -13.88
C GLU A 142 -6.81 -17.72 -14.22
N GLU A 143 -6.97 -16.89 -13.19
CA GLU A 143 -7.72 -15.65 -13.30
C GLU A 143 -7.21 -14.62 -12.28
N ILE A 144 -7.05 -13.38 -12.74
CA ILE A 144 -6.76 -12.23 -11.91
C ILE A 144 -7.94 -11.25 -12.01
N VAL A 145 -8.51 -10.89 -10.86
CA VAL A 145 -9.65 -9.98 -10.75
C VAL A 145 -9.23 -8.73 -9.98
N ALA A 146 -9.42 -7.54 -10.55
CA ALA A 146 -9.20 -6.30 -9.83
C ALA A 146 -10.49 -5.83 -9.15
N LEU A 147 -10.41 -5.41 -7.89
CA LEU A 147 -11.52 -4.88 -7.09
C LEU A 147 -11.23 -3.42 -6.71
N ALA A 148 -12.21 -2.55 -6.93
CA ALA A 148 -12.22 -1.21 -6.35
C ALA A 148 -13.56 -0.92 -5.70
N ILE A 149 -13.51 -0.26 -4.55
CA ILE A 149 -14.67 0.16 -3.77
C ILE A 149 -14.58 1.68 -3.63
N GLY A 150 -15.56 2.39 -4.17
CA GLY A 150 -15.54 3.85 -4.15
C GLY A 150 -16.38 4.52 -5.24
N PRO A 151 -16.24 5.84 -5.40
CA PRO A 151 -17.10 6.63 -6.26
C PRO A 151 -16.89 6.23 -7.72
N LYS A 152 -17.84 6.58 -8.59
CA LYS A 152 -17.79 6.25 -10.02
C LYS A 152 -16.45 6.52 -10.72
N LYS A 153 -15.72 7.54 -10.29
CA LYS A 153 -14.41 7.93 -10.86
C LYS A 153 -13.30 6.88 -10.63
N VAL A 154 -13.44 6.00 -9.64
CA VAL A 154 -12.49 4.89 -9.39
C VAL A 154 -12.45 3.88 -10.54
N GLU A 155 -13.47 3.86 -11.40
CA GLU A 155 -13.47 3.07 -12.63
C GLU A 155 -12.23 3.35 -13.49
N ASP A 156 -11.71 4.58 -13.51
CA ASP A 156 -10.50 4.91 -14.27
C ASP A 156 -9.27 4.11 -13.79
N ALA A 157 -9.13 3.91 -12.47
CA ALA A 157 -8.05 3.09 -11.89
C ALA A 157 -8.22 1.60 -12.24
N LEU A 158 -9.45 1.08 -12.20
CA LEU A 158 -9.75 -0.28 -12.67
C LEU A 158 -9.42 -0.46 -14.15
N ARG A 159 -9.71 0.55 -14.99
CA ARG A 159 -9.35 0.53 -16.42
C ARG A 159 -7.84 0.50 -16.63
N THR A 160 -7.06 1.17 -15.78
CA THR A 160 -5.60 1.06 -15.78
C THR A 160 -5.14 -0.35 -15.44
N ALA A 161 -5.65 -0.97 -14.36
CA ALA A 161 -5.31 -2.37 -14.01
C ALA A 161 -5.69 -3.37 -15.12
N LEU A 162 -6.86 -3.20 -15.74
CA LEU A 162 -7.28 -3.98 -16.91
C LEU A 162 -6.34 -3.80 -18.11
N ALA A 163 -5.78 -2.60 -18.29
CA ALA A 163 -4.81 -2.28 -19.33
C ALA A 163 -3.40 -2.82 -19.02
N MET A 164 -3.02 -2.95 -17.75
CA MET A 164 -1.79 -3.62 -17.32
C MET A 164 -1.83 -5.10 -17.66
N GLY A 165 -2.97 -5.76 -17.45
CA GLY A 165 -3.14 -7.15 -17.87
C GLY A 165 -4.11 -8.00 -17.06
N VAL A 166 -4.79 -7.44 -16.07
CA VAL A 166 -5.83 -8.13 -15.27
C VAL A 166 -6.98 -8.60 -16.17
N ASP A 167 -7.61 -9.73 -15.86
CA ASP A 167 -8.58 -10.39 -16.72
C ASP A 167 -9.93 -9.66 -16.72
N ARG A 168 -10.46 -9.35 -15.53
CA ARG A 168 -11.68 -8.55 -15.35
C ARG A 168 -11.64 -7.71 -14.08
N ALA A 169 -12.61 -6.82 -13.94
CA ALA A 169 -12.72 -5.91 -12.81
C ALA A 169 -14.09 -5.99 -12.14
N ILE A 170 -14.12 -5.71 -10.83
CA ILE A 170 -15.32 -5.51 -10.03
C ILE A 170 -15.26 -4.10 -9.45
N HIS A 171 -16.30 -3.33 -9.70
CA HIS A 171 -16.49 -2.00 -9.12
C HIS A 171 -17.69 -2.04 -8.17
N ILE A 172 -17.44 -1.76 -6.91
CA ILE A 172 -18.49 -1.57 -5.90
C ILE A 172 -18.67 -0.06 -5.73
N GLU A 173 -19.71 0.48 -6.36
CA GLU A 173 -19.93 1.93 -6.45
C GLU A 173 -20.49 2.47 -5.13
N THR A 174 -19.81 3.43 -4.53
CA THR A 174 -20.27 4.15 -3.34
C THR A 174 -19.60 5.51 -3.19
N ASP A 175 -20.38 6.53 -2.82
CA ASP A 175 -19.85 7.85 -2.45
C ASP A 175 -19.58 7.97 -0.94
N GLU A 176 -19.94 6.95 -0.17
CA GLU A 176 -19.69 6.90 1.27
C GLU A 176 -18.24 6.50 1.57
N ARG A 177 -17.69 7.06 2.65
CA ARG A 177 -16.34 6.72 3.13
C ARG A 177 -16.42 5.53 4.09
N TYR A 178 -15.66 4.50 3.79
CA TYR A 178 -15.54 3.31 4.62
C TYR A 178 -14.15 3.26 5.27
N ASP A 179 -14.10 2.86 6.54
CA ASP A 179 -12.84 2.48 7.19
C ASP A 179 -12.40 1.08 6.76
N ALA A 180 -11.12 0.75 7.01
CA ALA A 180 -10.53 -0.53 6.62
C ALA A 180 -11.27 -1.76 7.21
N VAL A 181 -11.84 -1.64 8.42
CA VAL A 181 -12.59 -2.73 9.05
C VAL A 181 -13.92 -2.93 8.36
N ALA A 182 -14.61 -1.85 7.96
CA ALA A 182 -15.84 -1.96 7.17
C ALA A 182 -15.55 -2.49 5.75
N LEU A 183 -14.51 -1.98 5.08
CA LEU A 183 -14.09 -2.44 3.74
C LEU A 183 -13.73 -3.92 3.71
N SER A 184 -12.99 -4.41 4.71
CA SER A 184 -12.61 -5.83 4.76
C SER A 184 -13.81 -6.79 4.78
N LYS A 185 -14.99 -6.38 5.27
CA LYS A 185 -16.23 -7.20 5.19
C LYS A 185 -16.67 -7.39 3.74
N ILE A 186 -16.52 -6.37 2.92
CA ILE A 186 -16.82 -6.39 1.48
C ILE A 186 -15.77 -7.27 0.78
N VAL A 187 -14.49 -7.01 1.03
CA VAL A 187 -13.37 -7.75 0.43
C VAL A 187 -13.48 -9.26 0.70
N ALA A 188 -13.77 -9.64 1.95
CA ALA A 188 -13.94 -11.04 2.32
C ALA A 188 -15.12 -11.72 1.58
N GLN A 189 -16.25 -11.03 1.44
CA GLN A 189 -17.40 -11.55 0.70
C GLN A 189 -17.11 -11.68 -0.80
N VAL A 190 -16.44 -10.68 -1.40
CA VAL A 190 -16.00 -10.76 -2.80
C VAL A 190 -15.06 -11.94 -2.98
N ALA A 191 -14.03 -12.06 -2.16
CA ALA A 191 -13.05 -13.15 -2.23
C ALA A 191 -13.70 -14.53 -2.12
N GLN A 192 -14.67 -14.70 -1.22
CA GLN A 192 -15.43 -15.95 -1.11
C GLN A 192 -16.30 -16.21 -2.34
N SER A 193 -17.00 -15.20 -2.85
CA SER A 193 -17.88 -15.35 -4.01
C SER A 193 -17.12 -15.65 -5.31
N GLU A 194 -15.90 -15.11 -5.43
CA GLU A 194 -15.03 -15.29 -6.58
C GLU A 194 -14.14 -16.54 -6.46
N GLY A 195 -14.19 -17.25 -5.32
CA GLY A 195 -13.33 -18.40 -5.05
C GLY A 195 -11.85 -18.03 -5.10
N THR A 196 -11.47 -16.89 -4.51
CA THR A 196 -10.09 -16.41 -4.48
C THR A 196 -9.22 -17.31 -3.60
N ASP A 197 -7.97 -17.54 -4.02
CA ASP A 197 -6.94 -18.21 -3.22
C ASP A 197 -5.89 -17.23 -2.68
N LEU A 198 -5.64 -16.14 -3.40
CA LEU A 198 -4.65 -15.13 -3.00
C LEU A 198 -5.22 -13.72 -3.16
N ILE A 199 -5.16 -12.93 -2.09
CA ILE A 199 -5.43 -11.49 -2.15
C ILE A 199 -4.10 -10.74 -2.19
N LEU A 200 -3.93 -9.87 -3.19
CA LEU A 200 -2.78 -8.98 -3.34
C LEU A 200 -3.22 -7.51 -3.32
N LEU A 201 -2.66 -6.70 -2.43
CA LEU A 201 -2.99 -5.27 -2.31
C LEU A 201 -1.79 -4.44 -1.87
N GLY A 202 -1.84 -3.12 -2.01
CA GLY A 202 -0.81 -2.24 -1.48
C GLY A 202 -0.69 -2.29 0.05
N GLY A 203 0.53 -2.16 0.57
CA GLY A 203 0.79 -2.13 2.01
C GLY A 203 0.30 -0.86 2.71
N GLN A 204 0.21 0.25 1.99
CA GLN A 204 -0.17 1.56 2.55
C GLN A 204 -0.90 2.39 1.50
N GLU A 205 -2.05 2.92 1.87
CA GLU A 205 -2.86 3.78 0.99
C GLU A 205 -2.30 5.21 0.96
N ALA A 206 -2.05 5.80 -0.22
CA ALA A 206 -1.47 7.15 -0.29
C ALA A 206 -2.41 8.29 0.15
N ASP A 207 -3.72 8.04 0.24
CA ASP A 207 -4.70 9.06 0.64
C ASP A 207 -4.93 9.12 2.15
N TRP A 208 -5.17 7.96 2.78
CA TRP A 208 -5.50 7.84 4.21
C TRP A 208 -4.34 7.36 5.07
N ASP A 209 -3.23 6.99 4.45
CA ASP A 209 -2.03 6.49 5.10
C ASP A 209 -2.30 5.25 5.98
N SER A 210 -3.38 4.54 5.66
CA SER A 210 -3.83 3.36 6.38
C SER A 210 -3.17 2.11 5.82
N GLN A 211 -2.75 1.22 6.72
CA GLN A 211 -2.12 -0.07 6.42
C GLN A 211 -3.00 -1.24 6.89
N ALA A 212 -4.23 -0.95 7.33
CA ALA A 212 -5.06 -1.90 8.07
C ALA A 212 -5.91 -2.81 7.17
N LEU A 213 -6.13 -2.47 5.90
CA LEU A 213 -7.08 -3.20 5.05
C LEU A 213 -6.68 -4.65 4.81
N GLY A 214 -5.39 -4.90 4.55
CA GLY A 214 -4.86 -6.25 4.37
C GLY A 214 -5.06 -7.10 5.61
N ALA A 215 -4.69 -6.56 6.79
CA ALA A 215 -4.83 -7.25 8.07
C ALA A 215 -6.28 -7.55 8.41
N ALA A 216 -7.16 -6.56 8.26
CA ALA A 216 -8.57 -6.71 8.54
C ALA A 216 -9.23 -7.74 7.59
N SER A 217 -8.80 -7.81 6.33
CA SER A 217 -9.31 -8.79 5.36
C SER A 217 -8.83 -10.21 5.71
N ALA A 218 -7.56 -10.37 6.08
CA ALA A 218 -6.99 -11.64 6.52
C ALA A 218 -7.71 -12.19 7.76
N GLU A 219 -7.90 -11.35 8.78
CA GLU A 219 -8.61 -11.72 10.02
C GLU A 219 -10.05 -12.19 9.74
N ARG A 220 -10.78 -11.48 8.86
CA ARG A 220 -12.16 -11.85 8.52
C ARG A 220 -12.26 -13.19 7.79
N LEU A 221 -11.26 -13.50 6.98
CA LEU A 221 -11.18 -14.74 6.21
C LEU A 221 -10.57 -15.89 7.03
N GLY A 222 -9.93 -15.60 8.16
CA GLY A 222 -9.11 -16.56 8.90
C GLY A 222 -7.86 -16.99 8.12
N TRP A 223 -7.34 -16.13 7.25
CA TRP A 223 -6.21 -16.43 6.37
C TRP A 223 -4.89 -15.92 6.95
N PRO A 224 -3.75 -16.59 6.67
CA PRO A 224 -2.44 -16.05 6.96
C PRO A 224 -2.23 -14.72 6.24
N GLN A 225 -1.59 -13.78 6.94
CA GLN A 225 -1.24 -12.46 6.42
C GLN A 225 0.28 -12.33 6.25
N LEU A 226 0.70 -11.75 5.13
CA LEU A 226 2.08 -11.37 4.84
C LEU A 226 2.13 -9.87 4.54
N THR A 227 2.69 -9.08 5.46
CA THR A 227 2.78 -7.63 5.32
C THR A 227 4.11 -7.20 4.74
N TRP A 228 4.17 -6.06 4.06
CA TRP A 228 5.44 -5.43 3.63
C TRP A 228 6.33 -6.35 2.76
N THR A 229 5.69 -7.10 1.86
CA THR A 229 6.36 -8.13 1.05
C THR A 229 7.20 -7.49 -0.06
N ASN A 230 8.47 -7.89 -0.14
CA ASN A 230 9.42 -7.42 -1.15
C ASN A 230 10.00 -8.57 -2.01
N GLU A 231 9.72 -9.83 -1.67
CA GLU A 231 9.96 -10.99 -2.53
C GLU A 231 8.81 -11.98 -2.34
N LEU A 232 8.23 -12.51 -3.43
CA LEU A 232 7.15 -13.48 -3.38
C LEU A 232 7.35 -14.58 -4.44
N LYS A 233 7.14 -15.83 -4.04
CA LYS A 233 7.16 -17.01 -4.91
C LYS A 233 6.06 -17.97 -4.52
N VAL A 234 5.49 -18.62 -5.51
CA VAL A 234 4.46 -19.65 -5.34
C VAL A 234 4.96 -20.96 -5.93
N GLU A 235 4.92 -22.01 -5.12
CA GLU A 235 5.24 -23.39 -5.52
C GLU A 235 4.11 -24.32 -5.07
N GLY A 236 3.23 -24.71 -5.99
CA GLY A 236 2.00 -25.44 -5.66
C GLY A 236 1.14 -24.61 -4.70
N ASP A 237 0.80 -25.19 -3.54
CA ASP A 237 -0.01 -24.54 -2.51
C ASP A 237 0.81 -23.72 -1.49
N THR A 238 2.11 -23.56 -1.72
CA THR A 238 3.03 -22.91 -0.79
C THR A 238 3.49 -21.56 -1.33
N LEU A 239 3.31 -20.52 -0.51
CA LEU A 239 3.90 -19.19 -0.67
C LEU A 239 5.21 -19.11 0.13
N THR A 240 6.25 -18.60 -0.51
CA THR A 240 7.53 -18.26 0.15
C THR A 240 7.96 -16.87 -0.26
N GLY A 241 8.70 -16.18 0.60
CA GLY A 241 9.09 -14.83 0.30
C GLY A 241 9.83 -14.15 1.43
N ARG A 242 9.97 -12.83 1.29
CA ARG A 242 10.59 -11.95 2.27
C ARG A 242 9.76 -10.71 2.47
N HIS A 243 9.86 -10.16 3.67
CA HIS A 243 9.27 -8.89 4.01
C HIS A 243 10.20 -8.06 4.90
N ASP A 244 10.02 -6.75 4.86
CA ASP A 244 10.81 -5.84 5.67
C ASP A 244 10.22 -5.69 7.08
N VAL A 245 11.14 -5.59 8.04
CA VAL A 245 10.89 -5.29 9.45
C VAL A 245 11.87 -4.20 9.88
N ASP A 246 11.63 -3.55 11.02
CA ASP A 246 12.46 -2.44 11.48
C ASP A 246 13.97 -2.78 11.58
N ASP A 247 14.28 -4.03 11.92
CA ASP A 247 15.66 -4.53 12.09
C ASP A 247 16.26 -5.20 10.83
N GLY A 248 15.56 -5.17 9.68
CA GLY A 248 16.04 -5.73 8.43
C GLY A 248 14.94 -6.46 7.65
N ASN A 249 15.15 -7.75 7.37
CA ASN A 249 14.20 -8.53 6.59
C ASN A 249 14.08 -9.98 7.07
N GLU A 250 12.84 -10.45 7.10
CA GLU A 250 12.50 -11.81 7.53
C GLU A 250 12.00 -12.62 6.33
N GLY A 251 12.24 -13.93 6.38
CA GLY A 251 11.73 -14.88 5.38
C GLY A 251 10.50 -15.61 5.92
N PHE A 252 9.50 -15.83 5.08
CA PHE A 252 8.28 -16.54 5.45
C PHE A 252 8.00 -17.73 4.53
N LYS A 253 7.20 -18.66 5.06
CA LYS A 253 6.62 -19.78 4.31
C LYS A 253 5.23 -20.06 4.85
N VAL A 254 4.21 -19.95 4.00
CA VAL A 254 2.80 -20.17 4.37
C VAL A 254 2.08 -20.96 3.27
N SER A 255 0.98 -21.59 3.62
CA SER A 255 0.10 -22.23 2.64
C SER A 255 -0.96 -21.25 2.14
N LEU A 256 -1.40 -21.42 0.91
CA LEU A 256 -2.63 -20.80 0.40
C LEU A 256 -3.85 -21.37 1.15
N PRO A 257 -4.98 -20.63 1.22
CA PRO A 257 -5.14 -19.26 0.74
C PRO A 257 -4.46 -18.23 1.66
N ALA A 258 -4.12 -17.04 1.14
CA ALA A 258 -3.40 -16.02 1.91
C ALA A 258 -3.72 -14.59 1.48
N VAL A 259 -3.41 -13.62 2.36
CA VAL A 259 -3.45 -12.18 2.04
C VAL A 259 -2.03 -11.62 2.09
N VAL A 260 -1.62 -10.97 1.01
CA VAL A 260 -0.26 -10.44 0.85
C VAL A 260 -0.32 -8.98 0.50
N THR A 261 0.33 -8.13 1.29
CA THR A 261 0.49 -6.72 0.95
C THR A 261 1.83 -6.46 0.26
N ALA A 262 1.79 -5.78 -0.87
CA ALA A 262 2.96 -5.39 -1.65
C ALA A 262 3.66 -4.17 -1.03
N GLN A 263 4.98 -4.12 -1.20
CA GLN A 263 5.81 -2.97 -0.86
C GLN A 263 6.56 -2.47 -2.09
N GLN A 264 6.93 -1.19 -2.08
CA GLN A 264 7.94 -0.64 -2.98
C GLN A 264 9.20 -1.52 -3.00
N GLY A 265 9.61 -1.90 -4.22
CA GLY A 265 10.78 -2.76 -4.45
C GLY A 265 10.45 -4.23 -4.70
N LEU A 266 9.18 -4.65 -4.53
CA LEU A 266 8.73 -6.00 -4.88
C LEU A 266 8.92 -6.31 -6.38
N ASN A 267 8.58 -5.33 -7.22
CA ASN A 267 8.73 -5.41 -8.67
C ASN A 267 8.79 -3.99 -9.27
N GLU A 268 8.80 -3.90 -10.61
CA GLU A 268 8.68 -2.66 -11.36
C GLU A 268 7.41 -2.74 -12.23
N PRO A 269 6.33 -2.01 -11.86
CA PRO A 269 5.05 -2.08 -12.56
C PRO A 269 5.16 -1.79 -14.05
N ARG A 270 4.57 -2.66 -14.87
CA ARG A 270 4.60 -2.47 -16.34
C ARG A 270 3.68 -1.32 -16.78
N TYR A 271 4.18 -0.49 -17.68
CA TYR A 271 3.37 0.58 -18.25
C TYR A 271 2.39 0.04 -19.32
N PRO A 272 1.08 0.34 -19.25
CA PRO A 272 0.12 -0.09 -20.26
C PRO A 272 0.40 0.52 -21.63
N THR A 273 0.47 -0.33 -22.66
CA THR A 273 0.60 0.14 -24.05
C THR A 273 -0.73 0.70 -24.58
N LEU A 274 -0.68 1.63 -25.53
CA LEU A 274 -1.90 2.19 -26.15
C LEU A 274 -2.88 1.11 -26.69
N PRO A 275 -2.42 0.03 -27.35
CA PRO A 275 -3.29 -1.07 -27.73
C PRO A 275 -3.99 -1.75 -26.54
N ASN A 276 -3.29 -1.93 -25.43
CA ASN A 276 -3.87 -2.55 -24.23
C ASN A 276 -4.89 -1.63 -23.56
N ILE A 277 -4.64 -0.33 -23.51
CA ILE A 277 -5.60 0.68 -23.03
C ILE A 277 -6.91 0.61 -23.84
N MET A 278 -6.81 0.45 -25.16
CA MET A 278 -7.98 0.31 -26.02
C MET A 278 -8.72 -1.02 -25.80
N LYS A 279 -8.01 -2.12 -25.54
CA LYS A 279 -8.62 -3.42 -25.20
C LYS A 279 -9.29 -3.40 -23.82
N ALA A 280 -8.71 -2.70 -22.84
CA ALA A 280 -9.22 -2.61 -21.47
C ALA A 280 -10.64 -2.03 -21.39
N LYS A 281 -11.02 -1.13 -22.31
CA LYS A 281 -12.38 -0.59 -22.42
C LYS A 281 -13.44 -1.64 -22.75
N LYS A 282 -13.03 -2.76 -23.37
CA LYS A 282 -13.91 -3.88 -23.75
C LYS A 282 -13.88 -5.04 -22.76
N LYS A 283 -12.89 -5.06 -21.85
CA LYS A 283 -12.82 -6.08 -20.81
C LYS A 283 -13.99 -5.90 -19.84
N GLU A 284 -14.41 -7.03 -19.27
CA GLU A 284 -15.51 -7.07 -18.33
C GLU A 284 -15.22 -6.20 -17.10
N LEU A 285 -16.20 -5.37 -16.77
CA LEU A 285 -16.24 -4.61 -15.54
C LEU A 285 -17.63 -4.82 -14.93
N ARG A 286 -17.68 -5.71 -13.94
CA ARG A 286 -18.87 -5.99 -13.15
C ARG A 286 -19.11 -4.82 -12.22
N LYS A 287 -20.33 -4.30 -12.19
CA LYS A 287 -20.76 -3.24 -11.27
C LYS A 287 -21.71 -3.82 -10.26
N ASP A 288 -21.35 -3.69 -8.99
CA ASP A 288 -22.15 -4.18 -7.88
C ASP A 288 -22.61 -3.02 -7.00
N ASP A 289 -23.83 -3.13 -6.51
CA ASP A 289 -24.36 -2.23 -5.50
C ASP A 289 -23.85 -2.61 -4.11
N LEU A 290 -23.42 -1.59 -3.36
CA LEU A 290 -22.94 -1.72 -1.98
C LEU A 290 -23.93 -2.45 -1.06
N GLY A 291 -25.23 -2.29 -1.30
CA GLY A 291 -26.31 -2.91 -0.51
C GLY A 291 -26.26 -4.44 -0.50
N SER A 292 -25.56 -5.07 -1.45
CA SER A 292 -25.38 -6.52 -1.52
C SER A 292 -24.43 -7.08 -0.46
N TYR A 293 -23.63 -6.22 0.18
CA TYR A 293 -22.52 -6.63 1.06
C TYR A 293 -22.77 -6.39 2.55
N ASP A 294 -23.92 -5.79 2.92
CA ASP A 294 -24.29 -5.49 4.31
C ASP A 294 -23.16 -4.82 5.12
N ALA A 295 -22.35 -3.99 4.48
CA ALA A 295 -21.26 -3.27 5.13
C ALA A 295 -21.76 -1.89 5.61
N GLN A 296 -21.30 -1.48 6.79
CA GLN A 296 -21.59 -0.16 7.36
C GLN A 296 -20.29 0.44 7.87
N PRO A 297 -20.05 1.76 7.67
CA PRO A 297 -18.89 2.43 8.25
C PRO A 297 -18.89 2.29 9.77
N SER A 298 -17.78 1.81 10.33
CA SER A 298 -17.58 1.69 11.78
C SER A 298 -17.08 3.00 12.38
N VAL A 299 -16.43 3.85 11.57
CA VAL A 299 -15.92 5.15 11.97
C VAL A 299 -16.64 6.26 11.21
N LYS A 300 -16.96 7.34 11.93
CA LYS A 300 -17.48 8.57 11.33
C LYS A 300 -16.36 9.59 11.17
N TYR A 301 -16.11 10.01 9.94
CA TYR A 301 -15.22 11.13 9.65
C TYR A 301 -15.85 12.45 10.14
N LEU A 302 -15.12 13.19 10.99
CA LEU A 302 -15.61 14.46 11.56
C LEU A 302 -15.02 15.67 10.81
N SER A 303 -13.70 15.76 10.77
CA SER A 303 -12.96 16.84 10.13
C SER A 303 -11.53 16.39 9.80
N ALA A 304 -10.85 17.18 8.97
CA ALA A 304 -9.40 17.12 8.78
C ALA A 304 -8.89 18.55 8.66
N GLU A 305 -7.69 18.78 9.17
CA GLU A 305 -7.04 20.09 9.18
C GLU A 305 -5.64 19.96 8.60
N ILE A 306 -5.27 20.90 7.74
CA ILE A 306 -3.93 20.92 7.15
C ILE A 306 -2.91 21.31 8.23
N GLN A 307 -1.97 20.39 8.48
CA GLN A 307 -0.85 20.66 9.36
C GLN A 307 0.19 21.50 8.63
N THR A 308 0.24 22.80 8.94
CA THR A 308 1.31 23.68 8.48
C THR A 308 2.39 23.76 9.55
N ARG A 309 3.61 23.33 9.21
CA ARG A 309 4.79 23.55 10.06
C ARG A 309 5.64 24.64 9.43
N ALA A 310 5.85 25.74 10.15
CA ALA A 310 6.79 26.77 9.74
C ALA A 310 8.20 26.16 9.66
N ARG A 311 8.86 26.30 8.51
CA ARG A 311 10.27 25.92 8.38
C ARG A 311 11.11 26.90 9.19
N LEU A 312 12.09 26.39 9.95
CA LEU A 312 13.02 27.23 10.73
C LEU A 312 13.84 28.18 9.86
N ASN A 313 14.04 27.85 8.57
CA ASN A 313 14.72 28.68 7.56
C ASN A 313 16.11 29.18 8.00
N LYS A 314 16.81 28.44 8.87
CA LYS A 314 18.17 28.75 9.29
C LYS A 314 19.17 28.16 8.32
N MET A 315 20.11 29.00 7.87
CA MET A 315 21.27 28.59 7.07
C MET A 315 22.53 28.71 7.93
N ILE A 316 23.34 27.66 7.95
CA ILE A 316 24.63 27.62 8.64
C ILE A 316 25.72 28.06 7.65
N ASP A 317 26.62 28.95 8.06
CA ASP A 317 27.77 29.35 7.23
C ASP A 317 28.81 28.22 7.23
N GLY A 318 29.16 27.72 6.05
CA GLY A 318 30.05 26.57 5.88
C GLY A 318 31.54 26.94 5.72
N LYS A 319 31.94 28.19 5.96
CA LYS A 319 33.35 28.62 5.83
C LYS A 319 34.30 27.87 6.77
N ASP A 320 33.84 27.51 7.96
CA ASP A 320 34.54 26.62 8.88
C ASP A 320 33.72 25.34 9.06
N PRO A 321 34.14 24.21 8.46
CA PRO A 321 33.40 22.95 8.54
C PRO A 321 33.21 22.43 9.96
N GLN A 322 34.18 22.65 10.86
CA GLN A 322 34.11 22.10 12.22
C GLN A 322 33.12 22.89 13.07
N ALA A 323 33.21 24.22 13.04
CA ALA A 323 32.25 25.10 13.71
C ALA A 323 30.82 24.93 13.15
N ALA A 324 30.68 24.75 11.84
CA ALA A 324 29.39 24.49 11.20
C ALA A 324 28.77 23.16 11.66
N ALA A 325 29.57 22.10 11.84
CA ALA A 325 29.10 20.81 12.34
C ALA A 325 28.64 20.89 13.81
N GLU A 326 29.39 21.62 14.65
CA GLU A 326 29.00 21.86 16.05
C GLU A 326 27.70 22.66 16.14
N GLN A 327 27.57 23.73 15.35
CA GLN A 327 26.35 24.52 15.27
C GLN A 327 25.16 23.69 14.79
N LEU A 328 25.36 22.82 13.79
CA LEU A 328 24.31 21.91 13.32
C LEU A 328 23.85 20.97 14.42
N LEU A 329 24.79 20.37 15.17
CA LEU A 329 24.47 19.44 16.24
C LEU A 329 23.67 20.12 17.36
N ASP A 330 24.03 21.34 17.73
CA ASP A 330 23.30 22.15 18.71
C ASP A 330 21.85 22.42 18.26
N LEU A 331 21.67 22.86 17.01
CA LEU A 331 20.35 23.11 16.44
C LEU A 331 19.49 21.83 16.40
N LEU A 332 20.09 20.66 16.08
CA LEU A 332 19.37 19.39 16.01
C LEU A 332 18.96 18.87 17.40
N ARG A 333 19.80 19.03 18.42
CA ARG A 333 19.51 18.59 19.79
C ARG A 333 18.57 19.53 20.53
N ASN A 334 18.86 20.84 20.52
CA ASN A 334 18.23 21.78 21.43
C ASN A 334 17.00 22.47 20.82
N GLU A 335 17.03 22.78 19.52
CA GLU A 335 15.94 23.49 18.85
C GLU A 335 14.98 22.52 18.14
N ALA A 336 15.50 21.66 17.26
CA ALA A 336 14.70 20.68 16.54
C ALA A 336 14.31 19.48 17.41
N LYS A 337 15.11 19.16 18.45
CA LYS A 337 14.89 18.05 19.40
C LYS A 337 14.69 16.69 18.71
N VAL A 338 15.42 16.46 17.62
CA VAL A 338 15.36 15.20 16.84
C VAL A 338 16.49 14.25 17.22
N LEU A 339 17.50 14.74 17.93
CA LEU A 339 18.57 13.95 18.52
C LEU A 339 18.46 14.01 20.04
N ALA A 340 18.62 12.86 20.69
CA ALA A 340 18.81 12.77 22.12
C ALA A 340 20.20 13.29 22.54
#